data_AF-A0A8S2X3L2-F1
#
_entry.id   AF-A0A8S2X3L2-F1
#
_cell.length_a   1.000
_cell.length_b   1.000
_cell.length_c   1.000
_cell.angle_alpha   90.00
_cell.angle_beta   90.00
_cell.angle_gamma   90.00
#
_symmetry.space_group_name_H-M   'P 1'
#
loop_
_entity.id
_entity.type
_entity.pdbx_description
1 polymer ?
#
loop_
_entity_poly.entity_id
_entity_poly.type
_entity_poly.pdbx_seq_one_letter_code
_entity_poly.pdbx_strand_id
1 'polypeptide(L)' 'GAVGHGALYHSQSPESQFMHTPGLKVVIPRSAIEAKGLLLSCIKDDNPCIFFEPKILYRSAKE' A
#
# COMPACT_ATOMS: atom_id res chain seq x y z
N GLY A 1 -11.55 -5.84 -2.86
CA GLY A 1 -10.96 -6.73 -3.88
C GLY A 1 -10.26 -7.88 -3.17
N ALA A 2 -10.73 -9.10 -3.34
CA ALA A 2 -10.14 -10.27 -2.68
C ALA A 2 -8.98 -10.82 -3.50
N VAL A 3 -7.88 -11.17 -2.83
CA VAL A 3 -6.80 -11.94 -3.44
C VAL A 3 -7.25 -13.39 -3.42
N GLY A 4 -8.07 -13.78 -4.41
CA GLY A 4 -8.63 -15.12 -4.66
C GLY A 4 -9.54 -15.69 -3.57
N HIS A 5 -9.09 -15.69 -2.32
CA HIS A 5 -9.64 -16.46 -1.19
C HIS A 5 -9.55 -15.70 0.15
N GLY A 6 -9.31 -14.39 0.14
CA GLY A 6 -9.07 -13.61 1.36
C GLY A 6 -10.31 -13.29 2.22
N ALA A 7 -11.51 -13.63 1.76
CA ALA A 7 -12.79 -13.37 2.44
C ALA A 7 -12.87 -11.96 3.08
N LEU A 8 -13.47 -11.85 4.27
CA LEU A 8 -13.72 -10.57 4.95
C LEU A 8 -12.47 -9.90 5.53
N TYR A 9 -11.47 -10.69 5.98
CA TYR A 9 -10.35 -10.18 6.79
C TYR A 9 -9.00 -10.14 6.07
N HIS A 10 -8.91 -10.62 4.83
CA HIS A 10 -7.69 -10.56 4.01
C HIS A 10 -7.91 -9.91 2.63
N SER A 11 -8.92 -9.05 2.48
CA SER A 11 -9.33 -8.44 1.19
C SER A 11 -9.67 -6.95 1.27
N GLN A 12 -9.41 -6.34 2.42
CA GLN A 12 -9.78 -4.97 2.73
C GLN A 12 -8.84 -3.96 2.06
N SER A 13 -9.39 -2.79 1.80
CA SER A 13 -8.72 -1.59 1.29
C SER A 13 -9.13 -0.43 2.21
N PRO A 14 -8.45 -0.25 3.36
CA PRO A 14 -8.89 0.66 4.43
C PRO A 14 -8.38 2.11 4.25
N GLU A 15 -7.84 2.47 3.08
CA GLU A 15 -7.22 3.79 2.84
C GLU A 15 -8.14 4.97 3.21
N SER A 16 -9.44 4.87 2.90
CA SER A 16 -10.42 5.92 3.18
C SER A 16 -10.54 6.26 4.67
N GLN A 17 -10.29 5.28 5.56
CA GLN A 17 -10.33 5.49 7.01
C GLN A 17 -9.20 6.43 7.48
N PHE A 18 -8.08 6.47 6.74
CA PHE A 18 -6.92 7.30 7.08
C PHE A 18 -6.91 8.63 6.33
N MET A 19 -7.54 8.72 5.16
CA MET A 19 -7.57 9.93 4.33
C MET A 19 -8.25 11.13 5.02
N HIS A 20 -9.13 10.89 5.99
CA HIS A 20 -9.77 11.96 6.77
C HIS A 20 -8.98 12.35 8.04
N THR A 21 -7.76 11.81 8.22
CA THR A 21 -6.89 12.17 9.35
C THR A 21 -5.78 13.11 8.87
N PRO A 22 -5.85 14.42 9.17
CA PRO A 22 -4.81 15.36 8.79
C PRO A 22 -3.45 14.99 9.40
N GLY A 23 -2.37 15.25 8.64
CA GLY A 23 -1.01 14.95 9.07
C GLY A 23 -0.51 13.54 8.72
N LEU A 24 -1.39 12.63 8.27
CA LEU A 24 -0.99 11.33 7.74
C LEU A 24 -0.79 11.38 6.23
N LYS A 25 0.31 10.79 5.74
CA LYS A 25 0.50 10.49 4.32
C LYS A 25 0.08 9.06 4.05
N VAL A 26 -0.80 8.84 3.06
CA VAL A 26 -1.25 7.49 2.63
C VAL A 26 -0.71 7.22 1.23
N VAL A 27 -0.01 6.10 1.06
CA VAL A 27 0.70 5.75 -0.19
C VAL A 27 0.39 4.31 -0.60
N ILE A 28 0.12 4.10 -1.89
CA ILE A 28 -0.19 2.79 -2.50
C ILE A 28 0.61 2.65 -3.81
N PRO A 29 1.59 1.73 -3.93
CA PRO A 29 2.34 1.51 -5.16
C PRO A 29 1.58 0.60 -6.14
N ARG A 30 1.93 0.66 -7.43
CA ARG A 30 1.31 -0.16 -8.50
C ARG A 30 2.25 -1.18 -9.15
N SER A 31 3.56 -1.08 -8.89
CA SER A 31 4.59 -1.93 -9.47
C SER A 31 5.76 -2.13 -8.50
N ALA A 32 6.62 -3.11 -8.73
CA ALA A 32 7.80 -3.36 -7.89
C ALA A 32 8.78 -2.17 -7.89
N ILE A 33 8.95 -1.52 -9.04
CA ILE A 33 9.84 -0.35 -9.19
C ILE A 33 9.28 0.83 -8.38
N GLU A 34 7.99 1.12 -8.50
CA GLU A 34 7.34 2.17 -7.72
C GLU A 34 7.32 1.84 -6.23
N ALA A 35 7.07 0.58 -5.85
CA ALA A 35 7.06 0.15 -4.46
C ALA A 35 8.40 0.45 -3.79
N LYS A 36 9.52 0.11 -4.43
CA LYS A 36 10.86 0.44 -3.94
C LYS A 36 11.06 1.94 -3.78
N GLY A 37 10.76 2.72 -4.82
CA GLY A 37 10.97 4.17 -4.81
C GLY A 37 10.12 4.89 -3.75
N LEU A 38 8.83 4.58 -3.72
CA LEU A 38 7.88 5.21 -2.82
C LEU A 38 8.09 4.80 -1.36
N LEU A 39 8.42 3.53 -1.10
CA LEU A 39 8.73 3.09 0.26
C LEU A 39 9.98 3.78 0.81
N LEU A 40 11.05 3.86 0.00
CA LEU A 40 12.26 4.61 0.38
C LEU A 40 11.98 6.10 0.59
N SER A 41 11.07 6.68 -0.20
CA SER A 41 10.62 8.07 0.02
C SER A 41 9.88 8.20 1.35
N CYS A 42 8.97 7.29 1.68
CA CYS A 42 8.23 7.30 2.95
C CYS A 42 9.15 7.14 4.16
N ILE A 43 10.17 6.29 4.07
CA ILE A 43 11.17 6.08 5.16
C ILE A 43 11.98 7.34 5.43
N LYS A 44 12.25 8.14 4.39
CA LYS A 44 13.06 9.37 4.48
C LYS A 44 12.22 10.61 4.80
N ASP A 45 10.90 10.49 4.80
CA ASP A 45 9.98 11.61 5.01
C ASP A 45 9.84 11.90 6.50
N ASP A 46 9.91 13.16 6.89
CA ASP A 46 9.73 13.57 8.30
C ASP A 46 8.25 13.46 8.77
N ASN A 47 7.31 13.18 7.87
CA ASN A 47 5.89 13.02 8.19
C ASN A 47 5.51 11.54 8.34
N PRO A 48 4.55 11.21 9.22
CA PRO A 48 4.09 9.84 9.39
C PRO A 48 3.42 9.31 8.11
N CYS A 49 3.94 8.19 7.61
CA CYS A 49 3.50 7.55 6.37
C CYS A 49 2.84 6.19 6.63
N ILE A 50 1.68 5.96 6.03
CA ILE A 50 1.03 4.65 5.90
C ILE A 50 1.24 4.16 4.47
N PHE A 51 1.93 3.03 4.34
CA PHE A 51 2.26 2.42 3.04
C PHE A 51 1.46 1.12 2.89
N PHE A 52 0.50 1.09 1.96
CA PHE A 52 -0.28 -0.12 1.68
C PHE A 52 0.26 -0.86 0.47
N GLU A 53 0.72 -2.08 0.67
CA GLU A 53 1.24 -2.93 -0.38
C GLU A 53 0.12 -3.82 -0.97
N PRO A 54 -0.20 -3.72 -2.28
CA PRO A 54 -1.20 -4.58 -2.88
C PRO A 54 -0.74 -6.05 -2.90
N LYS A 55 -1.16 -6.84 -1.91
CA LYS A 55 -0.66 -8.21 -1.71
C LYS A 55 -0.78 -9.14 -2.92
N ILE A 56 -1.75 -8.89 -3.80
CA ILE A 56 -1.95 -9.68 -5.04
C ILE A 56 -0.77 -9.52 -6.00
N LEU A 57 -0.04 -8.41 -5.92
CA LEU A 57 1.07 -8.10 -6.81
C LEU A 57 2.42 -8.65 -6.32
N TYR A 58 2.51 -9.15 -5.08
CA TYR A 58 3.78 -9.62 -4.52
C TYR A 58 4.48 -10.69 -5.36
N ARG A 59 3.73 -11.49 -6.12
CA ARG A 59 4.25 -12.57 -6.97
C ARG A 59 3.70 -12.51 -8.39
N SER A 60 3.21 -11.34 -8.81
CA SER A 60 2.64 -11.15 -10.15
C SER A 60 3.65 -10.68 -11.20
N ALA A 61 4.85 -10.26 -10.77
CA ALA A 61 5.93 -9.91 -11.69
C ALA A 61 6.30 -11.14 -12.51
N LYS A 62 6.26 -11.01 -13.84
CA LYS A 62 6.84 -11.96 -14.78
C LYS A 62 8.15 -11.34 -15.27
N GLU A 63 9.20 -12.15 -15.36
CA GLU A 63 10.47 -11.76 -15.98
C GLU A 63 10.28 -11.26 -17.42
#